data_AF-A0A522FHK6-F1
#
_entry.id   AF-A0A522FHK6-F1
#
_cell.length_a   1.000
_cell.length_b   1.000
_cell.length_c   1.000
_cell.angle_alpha   90.00
_cell.angle_beta   90.00
_cell.angle_gamma   90.00
#
_symmetry.space_group_name_H-M   'P 1'
#
loop_
_entity.id
_entity.type
_entity.pdbx_description
1 polymer ?
#
loop_
_entity_poly.entity_id
_entity_poly.type
_entity_poly.pdbx_seq_one_letter_code
_entity_poly.pdbx_strand_id
1 'polypeptide(L)'
;MKAKLIIVIVVTLIIGFVLGMLTSAKIRYHRLKPVSVYFSETRFRDGFYRTIQPDEQQKAKIDLVLDKYAKINSNLQYNFRKELDASMKEFRKELDSNLTREQLVRLKEMDDRRKEMIRQNRFDHPNDSSDNRNERRHNPNGRPFPDGPPPPSFSDHDTTRLNNHK
;
A
#
# COMPACT_ATOMS: atom_id res chain seq x y z
N MET A 1 -20.23 32.70 -33.29
CA MET A 1 -20.00 33.05 -31.86
C MET A 1 -20.12 31.85 -30.89
N LYS A 2 -20.98 30.86 -31.15
CA LYS A 2 -21.21 29.70 -30.25
C LYS A 2 -20.03 28.71 -30.13
N ALA A 3 -19.29 28.47 -31.23
CA ALA A 3 -18.17 27.52 -31.23
C ALA A 3 -16.99 27.96 -30.35
N LYS A 4 -16.70 29.27 -30.30
CA LYS A 4 -15.63 29.81 -29.44
C LYS A 4 -15.93 29.61 -27.95
N LEU A 5 -17.19 29.76 -27.55
CA LEU A 5 -17.63 29.52 -26.18
C LEU A 5 -17.54 28.03 -25.81
N ILE A 6 -17.98 27.15 -26.72
CA ILE A 6 -17.89 25.69 -26.52
C ILE A 6 -16.44 25.25 -26.35
N ILE A 7 -15.51 25.78 -27.15
CA ILE A 7 -14.09 25.46 -27.04
C ILE A 7 -13.52 25.89 -25.68
N VAL A 8 -13.87 27.09 -25.20
CA VAL A 8 -13.42 27.56 -23.88
C VAL A 8 -13.94 26.65 -22.77
N ILE A 9 -15.22 26.26 -22.83
CA ILE A 9 -15.81 25.34 -21.85
C ILE A 9 -15.08 23.98 -21.87
N VAL A 10 -14.86 23.40 -23.04
CA VAL A 10 -14.16 22.11 -23.18
C VAL A 10 -12.74 22.19 -22.64
N VAL A 11 -11.99 23.26 -22.94
CA VAL A 11 -10.62 23.45 -22.43
C VAL A 11 -10.61 23.58 -20.91
N THR A 12 -11.51 24.38 -20.32
CA THR A 12 -11.58 24.49 -18.85
C THR A 12 -11.93 23.17 -18.18
N LEU A 13 -12.77 22.33 -18.81
CA LEU A 13 -13.16 21.03 -18.30
C LEU A 13 -12.00 20.03 -18.35
N ILE A 14 -11.21 20.05 -19.42
CA ILE A 14 -9.99 19.23 -19.54
C ILE A 14 -8.97 19.65 -18.47
N ILE A 15 -8.76 20.95 -18.25
CA ILE A 15 -7.84 21.45 -17.22
C ILE A 15 -8.29 21.00 -15.82
N GLY A 16 -9.57 21.18 -15.49
CA GLY A 16 -10.14 20.75 -14.22
C GLY A 16 -10.02 19.24 -14.00
N PHE A 17 -10.23 18.44 -15.05
CA PHE A 17 -10.10 16.99 -15.02
C PHE A 17 -8.65 16.55 -14.74
N VAL A 18 -7.67 17.13 -15.45
CA VAL A 18 -6.25 16.83 -15.26
C VAL A 18 -5.80 17.21 -13.84
N LEU A 19 -6.22 18.38 -13.33
CA LEU A 19 -5.94 18.81 -11.97
C LEU A 19 -6.59 17.88 -10.92
N GLY A 20 -7.82 17.44 -11.15
CA GLY A 20 -8.52 16.48 -10.28
C GLY A 20 -7.83 15.12 -10.21
N MET A 21 -7.36 14.61 -11.36
CA MET A 21 -6.59 13.36 -11.44
C MET A 21 -5.25 13.46 -10.69
N LEU A 22 -4.48 14.54 -10.92
CA LEU A 22 -3.19 14.76 -10.27
C LEU A 22 -3.32 14.87 -8.75
N THR A 23 -4.35 15.59 -8.28
CA THR A 23 -4.62 15.74 -6.84
C THR A 23 -5.01 14.41 -6.21
N SER A 24 -5.84 13.62 -6.89
CA SER A 24 -6.25 12.29 -6.44
C SER A 24 -5.08 11.30 -6.37
N ALA A 25 -4.17 11.34 -7.35
CA ALA A 25 -2.97 10.52 -7.36
C ALA A 25 -2.03 10.90 -6.20
N LYS A 26 -1.83 12.20 -5.94
CA LYS A 26 -0.99 12.70 -4.84
C LYS A 26 -1.53 12.29 -3.46
N ILE A 27 -2.85 12.38 -3.26
CA ILE A 27 -3.52 11.95 -2.02
C ILE A 27 -3.36 10.44 -1.82
N ARG A 28 -3.60 9.64 -2.87
CA ARG A 28 -3.43 8.18 -2.82
C ARG A 28 -2.00 7.79 -2.48
N TYR A 29 -1.02 8.45 -3.10
CA TYR A 29 0.40 8.21 -2.85
C TYR A 29 0.78 8.51 -1.39
N HIS A 30 0.31 9.64 -0.83
CA HIS A 30 0.62 10.01 0.55
C HIS A 30 -0.08 9.13 1.60
N ARG A 31 -1.26 8.58 1.30
CA ARG A 31 -2.00 7.69 2.21
C ARG A 31 -1.52 6.24 2.18
N LEU A 32 -0.99 5.76 1.05
CA LEU A 32 -0.51 4.37 0.91
C LEU A 32 0.98 4.18 1.27
N LYS A 33 1.77 5.26 1.24
CA LYS A 33 3.19 5.23 1.65
C LYS A 33 3.41 4.68 3.07
N PRO A 34 2.68 5.11 4.13
CA PRO A 34 2.91 4.60 5.49
C PRO A 34 2.55 3.11 5.64
N VAL A 35 1.56 2.63 4.88
CA VAL A 35 1.13 1.22 4.94
C VAL A 35 2.23 0.31 4.36
N SER A 36 2.87 0.70 3.26
CA SER A 36 3.91 -0.10 2.61
C SER A 36 5.16 -0.37 3.47
N VAL A 37 5.40 0.43 4.50
CA VAL A 37 6.57 0.31 5.40
C VAL A 37 6.46 -0.93 6.28
N TYR A 38 5.25 -1.39 6.62
CA TYR A 38 5.03 -2.55 7.49
C TYR A 38 4.92 -3.88 6.73
N PHE A 39 4.71 -3.84 5.41
CA PHE A 39 4.52 -5.05 4.59
C PHE A 39 5.79 -5.52 3.88
N SER A 40 6.83 -4.69 3.83
CA SER A 40 8.11 -5.02 3.18
C SER A 40 9.22 -5.05 4.23
N GLU A 41 9.87 -6.20 4.36
CA GLU A 41 10.96 -6.45 5.33
C GLU A 41 12.09 -5.41 5.24
N THR A 42 12.46 -5.03 4.02
CA THR A 42 13.49 -4.02 3.75
C THR A 42 13.02 -2.61 4.12
N ARG A 43 11.79 -2.24 3.76
CA ARG A 43 11.25 -0.92 4.11
C ARG A 43 11.02 -0.75 5.61
N PHE A 44 10.65 -1.83 6.29
CA PHE A 44 10.50 -1.86 7.75
C PHE A 44 11.85 -1.66 8.45
N ARG A 45 12.90 -2.38 8.00
CA ARG A 45 14.29 -2.21 8.46
C ARG A 45 14.79 -0.78 8.27
N ASP A 46 14.64 -0.24 7.06
CA ASP A 46 15.12 1.10 6.72
C ASP A 46 14.39 2.19 7.51
N GLY A 47 13.08 2.03 7.72
CA GLY A 47 12.28 2.94 8.56
C GLY A 47 12.73 2.90 10.02
N PHE A 48 12.98 1.70 10.56
CA PHE A 48 13.50 1.54 11.91
C PHE A 48 14.87 2.20 12.05
N TYR A 49 15.84 1.86 11.21
CA TYR A 49 17.20 2.41 11.33
C TYR A 49 17.29 3.92 11.15
N ARG A 50 16.44 4.50 10.30
CA ARG A 50 16.35 5.96 10.17
C ARG A 50 15.83 6.63 11.43
N THR A 51 14.95 5.96 12.17
CA THR A 51 14.28 6.51 13.36
C THR A 51 15.14 6.36 14.61
N ILE A 52 15.67 5.16 14.85
CA ILE A 52 16.39 4.85 16.10
C ILE A 52 17.91 5.08 16.01
N GLN A 53 18.45 5.30 14.80
CA GLN A 53 19.87 5.61 14.54
C GLN A 53 20.86 4.85 15.44
N PRO A 54 20.82 3.50 15.42
CA PRO A 54 21.56 2.70 16.38
C PRO A 54 23.06 2.76 16.11
N ASP A 55 23.86 2.65 17.17
CA ASP A 55 25.31 2.47 17.05
C ASP A 55 25.67 1.09 16.46
N GLU A 56 26.94 0.88 16.09
CA GLU A 56 27.36 -0.38 15.44
C GLU A 56 27.14 -1.63 16.32
N GLN A 57 27.27 -1.50 17.64
CA GLN A 57 27.08 -2.61 18.57
C GLN A 57 25.59 -2.95 18.76
N GLN A 58 24.73 -1.94 18.75
CA GLN A 58 23.28 -2.06 18.80
C GLN A 58 22.75 -2.60 17.49
N LYS A 59 23.31 -2.20 16.35
CA LYS A 59 22.88 -2.65 15.03
C LYS A 59 22.93 -4.17 14.90
N ALA A 60 24.03 -4.80 15.33
CA ALA A 60 24.18 -6.25 15.31
C ALA A 60 23.11 -6.97 16.17
N LYS A 61 22.74 -6.39 17.32
CA LYS A 61 21.68 -6.92 18.18
C LYS A 61 20.29 -6.73 17.57
N ILE A 62 20.04 -5.57 16.98
CA ILE A 62 18.76 -5.22 16.33
C ILE A 62 18.56 -6.07 15.07
N ASP A 63 19.61 -6.32 14.29
CA ASP A 63 19.55 -7.19 13.10
C ASP A 63 19.02 -8.59 13.45
N LEU A 64 19.52 -9.20 14.53
CA LEU A 64 19.04 -10.49 15.01
C LEU A 64 17.56 -10.47 15.41
N VAL A 65 17.09 -9.36 16.01
CA VAL A 65 15.68 -9.18 16.35
C VAL A 65 14.83 -9.04 15.09
N LEU A 66 15.26 -8.20 14.15
CA LEU A 66 14.52 -7.95 12.90
C LEU A 66 14.44 -9.22 12.04
N ASP A 67 15.51 -10.00 11.93
CA ASP A 67 15.51 -11.28 11.19
C ASP A 67 14.54 -12.29 11.81
N LYS A 68 14.51 -12.39 13.14
CA LYS A 68 13.58 -13.28 13.85
C LYS A 68 12.13 -12.94 13.52
N TYR A 69 11.77 -11.66 13.62
CA TYR A 69 10.39 -11.22 13.37
C TYR A 69 10.04 -11.20 11.88
N ALA A 70 10.99 -10.95 10.99
CA ALA A 70 10.80 -11.10 9.55
C ALA A 70 10.40 -12.53 9.18
N LYS A 71 11.10 -13.53 9.73
CA LYS A 71 10.77 -14.95 9.52
C LYS A 71 9.38 -15.31 10.08
N ILE A 72 9.05 -14.83 11.27
CA ILE A 72 7.72 -15.03 11.88
C ILE A 72 6.63 -14.43 10.98
N ASN A 73 6.83 -13.20 10.51
CA ASN A 73 5.85 -12.50 9.68
C ASN A 73 5.69 -13.18 8.31
N SER A 74 6.80 -13.63 7.69
CA SER A 74 6.75 -14.40 6.44
C SER A 74 5.96 -15.70 6.60
N ASN A 75 6.18 -16.44 7.70
CA ASN A 75 5.42 -17.65 8.00
C ASN A 75 3.94 -17.36 8.25
N LEU A 76 3.63 -16.30 9.00
CA LEU A 76 2.26 -15.88 9.25
C LEU A 76 1.54 -15.53 7.95
N GLN A 77 2.17 -14.75 7.07
CA GLN A 77 1.62 -14.41 5.76
C GLN A 77 1.41 -15.65 4.89
N TYR A 78 2.36 -16.59 4.89
CA TYR A 78 2.24 -17.84 4.16
C TYR A 78 1.04 -18.66 4.64
N ASN A 79 0.93 -18.85 5.96
CA ASN A 79 -0.17 -19.60 6.57
C ASN A 79 -1.52 -18.91 6.32
N PHE A 80 -1.59 -17.60 6.51
CA PHE A 80 -2.79 -16.81 6.23
C PHE A 80 -3.25 -16.96 4.77
N ARG A 81 -2.32 -16.87 3.81
CA ARG A 81 -2.64 -17.08 2.38
C ARG A 81 -3.17 -18.48 2.12
N LYS A 82 -2.56 -19.50 2.74
CA LYS A 82 -2.97 -20.89 2.60
C LYS A 82 -4.37 -21.13 3.17
N GLU A 83 -4.63 -20.64 4.38
CA GLU A 83 -5.92 -20.76 5.06
C GLU A 83 -7.02 -19.99 4.32
N LEU A 84 -6.71 -18.78 3.85
CA LEU A 84 -7.64 -17.98 3.06
C LEU A 84 -7.99 -18.67 1.73
N ASP A 85 -7.01 -19.26 1.03
CA ASP A 85 -7.27 -20.03 -0.20
C ASP A 85 -8.14 -21.27 0.07
N ALA A 86 -7.87 -21.99 1.16
CA ALA A 86 -8.69 -23.13 1.57
C ALA A 86 -10.13 -22.72 1.89
N SER A 87 -10.31 -21.68 2.71
CA SER A 87 -11.62 -21.13 3.08
C SER A 87 -12.38 -20.63 1.86
N MET A 88 -11.70 -19.97 0.92
CA MET A 88 -12.34 -19.48 -0.30
C MET A 88 -12.80 -20.61 -1.22
N LYS A 89 -12.05 -21.72 -1.28
CA LYS A 89 -12.47 -22.93 -2.02
C LYS A 89 -13.69 -23.59 -1.39
N GLU A 90 -13.74 -23.68 -0.07
CA GLU A 90 -14.87 -24.22 0.66
C GLU A 90 -16.11 -23.35 0.48
N PHE A 91 -15.98 -22.03 0.70
CA PHE A 91 -17.01 -21.04 0.40
C PHE A 91 -17.53 -21.19 -1.03
N ARG A 92 -16.64 -21.35 -2.02
CA ARG A 92 -17.05 -21.51 -3.42
C ARG A 92 -17.83 -22.80 -3.65
N LYS A 93 -17.40 -23.90 -3.04
CA LYS A 93 -18.10 -25.19 -3.14
C LYS A 93 -19.50 -25.13 -2.52
N GLU A 94 -19.63 -24.48 -1.36
CA GLU A 94 -20.93 -24.26 -0.71
C GLU A 94 -21.83 -23.32 -1.51
N LEU A 95 -21.26 -22.27 -2.11
CA LEU A 95 -22.03 -21.38 -2.97
C LEU A 95 -22.51 -22.12 -4.23
N ASP A 96 -21.63 -22.89 -4.87
CA ASP A 96 -21.92 -23.58 -6.12
C ASP A 96 -23.03 -24.63 -5.98
N SER A 97 -23.18 -25.25 -4.79
CA SER A 97 -24.26 -26.20 -4.52
C SER A 97 -25.65 -25.55 -4.35
N ASN A 98 -25.70 -24.24 -4.16
CA ASN A 98 -26.94 -23.48 -3.95
C ASN A 98 -27.35 -22.63 -5.17
N LEU A 99 -26.51 -22.57 -6.22
CA LEU A 99 -26.75 -21.73 -7.39
C LEU A 99 -27.28 -22.53 -8.59
N THR A 100 -28.09 -21.86 -9.41
CA THR A 100 -28.50 -22.43 -10.70
C THR A 100 -27.36 -22.38 -11.71
N ARG A 101 -27.42 -23.23 -12.74
CA ARG A 101 -26.39 -23.28 -13.80
C ARG A 101 -26.17 -21.92 -14.47
N GLU A 102 -27.22 -21.14 -14.67
CA GLU A 102 -27.13 -19.80 -15.27
C GLU A 102 -26.44 -18.77 -14.35
N GLN A 103 -26.58 -18.92 -13.03
CA GLN A 103 -25.89 -18.06 -12.06
C GLN A 103 -24.41 -18.42 -11.96
N LEU A 104 -24.07 -19.71 -12.04
CA LEU A 104 -22.68 -20.19 -12.07
C LEU A 104 -21.91 -19.67 -13.28
N VAL A 105 -22.52 -19.65 -14.46
CA VAL A 105 -21.90 -19.10 -15.67
C VAL A 105 -21.59 -17.61 -15.51
N ARG A 106 -22.55 -16.82 -15.01
CA ARG A 106 -22.34 -15.39 -14.72
C ARG A 106 -21.23 -15.14 -13.70
N LEU A 107 -21.17 -15.97 -12.65
CA LEU A 107 -20.15 -15.88 -11.62
C LEU A 107 -18.76 -16.21 -12.17
N LYS A 108 -18.65 -17.23 -13.03
CA LYS A 108 -17.40 -17.60 -13.71
C LYS A 108 -16.90 -16.48 -14.63
N GLU A 109 -17.79 -15.87 -15.42
CA GLU A 109 -17.42 -14.74 -16.28
C GLU A 109 -16.92 -13.52 -15.50
N MET A 110 -17.47 -13.28 -14.31
CA MET A 110 -16.98 -12.22 -13.43
C MET A 110 -15.57 -12.53 -12.90
N ASP A 111 -15.32 -13.78 -12.50
CA ASP A 111 -14.00 -14.21 -12.03
C ASP A 111 -12.94 -14.18 -13.13
N ASP A 112 -13.29 -14.61 -14.33
CA ASP A 112 -12.39 -14.59 -15.49
C ASP A 112 -12.07 -13.15 -15.91
N ARG A 113 -13.06 -12.24 -15.89
CA ARG A 113 -12.81 -10.80 -16.08
C ARG A 113 -11.89 -10.22 -15.01
N ARG A 114 -12.06 -10.60 -13.74
CA ARG A 114 -11.16 -10.16 -12.65
C ARG A 114 -9.75 -10.67 -12.87
N LYS A 115 -9.56 -11.94 -13.24
CA LYS A 115 -8.24 -12.51 -13.54
C LYS A 115 -7.57 -11.81 -14.70
N GLU A 116 -8.32 -11.51 -15.76
CA GLU A 116 -7.78 -10.81 -16.92
C GLU A 116 -7.36 -9.38 -16.59
N MET A 117 -8.14 -8.65 -15.79
CA MET A 117 -7.72 -7.33 -15.28
C MET A 117 -6.44 -7.40 -14.44
N ILE A 118 -6.28 -8.42 -13.60
CA ILE A 118 -5.06 -8.62 -12.82
C ILE A 118 -3.87 -8.95 -13.74
N ARG A 119 -4.10 -9.77 -14.78
CA ARG A 119 -3.08 -10.12 -15.76
C ARG A 119 -2.65 -8.90 -16.56
N GLN A 120 -3.60 -8.12 -17.08
CA GLN A 120 -3.35 -6.88 -17.82
C GLN A 120 -2.63 -5.86 -16.95
N ASN A 121 -3.06 -5.63 -15.70
CA ASN A 121 -2.33 -4.73 -14.80
C ASN A 121 -0.87 -5.14 -14.57
N ARG A 122 -0.54 -6.44 -14.61
CA ARG A 122 0.85 -6.92 -14.54
C ARG A 122 1.63 -6.69 -15.84
N PHE A 123 0.96 -6.72 -16.99
CA PHE A 123 1.56 -6.47 -18.31
C PHE A 123 1.72 -4.99 -18.63
N ASP A 124 0.77 -4.14 -18.20
CA ASP A 124 0.76 -2.70 -18.45
C ASP A 124 1.67 -1.93 -17.48
N HIS A 125 1.99 -2.54 -16.33
CA HIS A 125 2.89 -1.97 -15.33
C HIS A 125 4.07 -2.93 -15.02
N PRO A 126 4.93 -3.27 -16.01
CA PRO A 126 6.16 -4.01 -15.72
C PRO A 126 7.13 -3.16 -14.87
N ASN A 127 6.87 -1.86 -14.77
CA ASN A 127 7.72 -0.84 -14.17
C ASN A 127 7.01 0.00 -13.08
N ASP A 128 5.93 -0.50 -12.44
CA ASP A 128 5.48 0.11 -11.17
C ASP A 128 6.44 -0.32 -10.04
N SER A 129 7.65 0.24 -10.16
CA SER A 129 8.78 0.13 -9.27
C SER A 129 8.47 0.87 -7.98
N SER A 130 7.63 0.25 -7.15
CA SER A 130 7.79 0.36 -5.69
C SER A 130 9.01 -0.44 -5.19
N ASP A 131 9.74 -1.11 -6.07
CA ASP A 131 11.07 -1.63 -5.78
C ASP A 131 12.12 -0.53 -6.03
N ASN A 132 12.26 0.40 -5.08
CA ASN A 132 13.35 1.38 -5.03
C ASN A 132 14.67 0.67 -4.69
N ARG A 133 15.12 -0.19 -5.59
CA ARG A 133 16.37 -0.96 -5.44
C ARG A 133 17.62 -0.17 -5.83
N ASN A 134 17.54 1.14 -6.15
CA ASN A 134 18.67 1.85 -6.73
C ASN A 134 18.74 3.38 -6.55
N GLU A 135 18.49 3.91 -5.35
CA GLU A 135 19.01 5.27 -5.00
C GLU A 135 20.34 5.17 -4.24
N ARG A 136 21.25 4.36 -4.78
CA ARG A 136 22.69 4.62 -4.71
C ARG A 136 23.03 5.73 -5.72
N ARG A 137 22.73 6.98 -5.41
CA ARG A 137 23.51 8.14 -5.89
C ARG A 137 23.54 9.19 -4.80
N HIS A 138 24.53 8.99 -3.93
CA HIS A 138 25.24 10.02 -3.18
C HIS A 138 25.22 11.36 -3.93
N ASN A 139 24.46 12.33 -3.43
CA ASN A 139 24.59 13.72 -3.83
C ASN A 139 25.27 14.47 -2.68
N PRO A 140 26.60 14.72 -2.75
CA PRO A 140 27.33 15.34 -1.65
C PRO A 140 27.06 16.84 -1.49
N ASN A 141 26.21 17.45 -2.32
CA ASN A 141 25.95 18.89 -2.35
C ASN A 141 24.49 19.29 -2.03
N GLY A 142 23.76 18.46 -1.26
CA GLY A 142 22.42 18.81 -0.77
C GLY A 142 22.49 19.90 0.31
N ARG A 143 22.19 21.14 -0.05
CA ARG A 143 22.10 22.32 0.83
C ARG A 143 21.24 22.07 2.09
N PRO A 144 21.52 22.75 3.22
CA PRO A 144 20.69 22.64 4.43
C PRO A 144 19.28 23.16 4.13
N PHE A 145 18.26 22.39 4.47
CA PHE A 145 16.89 22.88 4.47
C PHE A 145 16.77 23.99 5.54
N PRO A 146 16.24 25.18 5.21
CA PRO A 146 15.98 26.22 6.20
C PRO A 146 14.82 25.82 7.11
N ASP A 147 14.94 26.21 8.37
CA ASP A 147 14.02 25.93 9.48
C ASP A 147 12.54 26.12 9.13
N GLY A 148 11.85 25.02 8.88
CA GLY A 148 10.39 24.95 8.93
C GLY A 148 9.94 24.64 10.36
N PRO A 149 8.80 25.19 10.82
CA PRO A 149 8.37 25.06 12.20
C PRO A 149 8.18 23.58 12.60
N PRO A 150 8.54 23.21 13.84
CA PRO A 150 8.43 21.82 14.30
C PRO A 150 6.97 21.35 14.21
N PRO A 151 6.74 20.08 13.84
CA PRO A 151 5.40 19.50 13.89
C PRO A 151 4.85 19.55 15.32
N PRO A 152 3.53 19.75 15.50
CA PRO A 152 2.94 19.85 16.82
C PRO A 152 3.19 18.55 17.61
N SER A 153 3.63 18.71 18.86
CA SER A 153 3.81 17.60 19.80
C SER A 153 2.46 16.91 20.01
N PHE A 154 2.36 15.64 19.65
CA PHE A 154 1.25 14.81 20.11
C PHE A 154 1.44 14.59 21.62
N SER A 155 0.61 15.28 22.41
CA SER A 155 0.50 15.02 23.83
C SER A 155 -0.21 13.68 24.03
N ASP A 156 0.56 12.70 24.47
CA ASP A 156 0.05 11.45 25.05
C ASP A 156 -0.83 11.78 26.27
N HIS A 157 -2.10 11.40 26.20
CA HIS A 157 -2.88 11.07 27.39
C HIS A 157 -3.81 9.91 27.07
N ASP A 158 -3.24 8.70 27.14
CA ASP A 158 -3.95 7.49 27.50
C ASP A 158 -3.80 7.27 29.00
N THR A 159 -4.87 7.49 29.77
CA THR A 159 -5.11 6.81 31.04
C THR A 159 -6.61 6.80 31.35
N THR A 160 -7.34 5.83 30.80
CA THR A 160 -8.45 5.21 31.55
C THR A 160 -8.60 3.75 31.16
N ARG A 161 -7.73 2.97 31.80
CA ARG A 161 -7.87 1.55 32.10
C ARG A 161 -9.30 1.15 32.53
N LEU A 162 -9.67 -0.04 32.07
CA LEU A 162 -10.41 -1.10 32.77
C LEU A 162 -11.75 -0.74 33.41
N ASN A 163 -12.84 -1.28 32.84
CA ASN A 163 -13.87 -1.91 33.65
C ASN A 163 -14.62 -3.03 32.90
N ASN A 164 -14.49 -4.23 33.45
CA ASN A 164 -15.47 -5.31 33.60
C ASN A 164 -16.36 -5.71 32.41
N HIS A 165 -16.25 -6.97 32.00
CA HIS A 165 -17.43 -7.84 32.02
C HIS A 165 -17.04 -9.28 32.41
N LYS A 166 -17.75 -9.75 33.43
CA LYS A 166 -17.95 -11.14 33.84
C LYS A 166 -18.84 -11.85 32.83
#